data_AF-A0A936PEX7-F1
#
_entry.id   AF-A0A936PEX7-F1
#
_cell.length_a   1.000
_cell.length_b   1.000
_cell.length_c   1.000
_cell.angle_alpha   90.00
_cell.angle_beta   90.00
_cell.angle_gamma   90.00
#
_symmetry.space_group_name_H-M   'P 1'
#
loop_
_entity.id
_entity.type
_entity.pdbx_description
1 polymer ?
#
loop_
_entity_poly.entity_id
_entity_poly.type
_entity_poly.pdbx_seq_one_letter_code
_entity_poly.pdbx_strand_id
1 'polypeptide(L)'
;MTALAGEVGSLSAGGPLAPFVRLKPGEDLRLAEGARLKMVYLGTGREELWLGPGKLAIGESMAVGQGMPPARIRVLAGPVVRQLAMTPLADAAVGPRPRRQRSIPAADAIQRIEATYRQLRADAAVDDLDPELYLLSGLMENRQLERVEETLTDIIQKRPGDPQVKLLAALYRKSLRNAREAGKSNSTTRSFQ
;
A
#
# COMPACT_ATOMS: atom_id res chain seq x y z
N MET A 1 3.74 -0.40 6.65
CA MET A 1 3.69 0.31 5.35
C MET A 1 3.33 1.75 5.62
N THR A 2 3.89 2.70 4.89
CA THR A 2 3.68 4.14 5.11
C THR A 2 2.93 4.83 3.98
N ALA A 3 2.19 5.87 4.31
CA ALA A 3 1.71 6.92 3.41
C ALA A 3 1.96 8.27 4.08
N LEU A 4 2.35 9.30 3.32
CA LEU A 4 2.75 10.57 3.90
C LEU A 4 2.35 11.75 3.01
N ALA A 5 2.05 12.88 3.66
CA ALA A 5 1.91 14.19 3.05
C ALA A 5 2.84 15.18 3.79
N GLY A 6 3.43 16.12 3.06
CA GLY A 6 4.47 17.00 3.61
C GLY A 6 5.81 16.30 3.80
N GLU A 7 6.72 16.96 4.54
CA GLU A 7 8.09 16.49 4.70
C GLU A 7 8.26 15.58 5.92
N VAL A 8 8.69 14.34 5.66
CA VAL A 8 9.07 13.36 6.68
C VAL A 8 10.48 12.92 6.38
N GLY A 9 11.40 13.06 7.33
CA GLY A 9 12.80 12.63 7.20
C GLY A 9 13.10 11.41 8.04
N SER A 10 13.95 10.52 7.53
CA SER A 10 14.56 9.44 8.32
C SER A 10 15.81 9.98 9.01
N LEU A 11 15.81 9.92 10.35
CA LEU A 11 16.99 10.27 11.16
C LEU A 11 18.02 9.15 11.14
N SER A 12 17.58 7.90 10.96
CA SER A 12 18.46 6.73 10.90
C SER A 12 19.15 6.60 9.53
N ALA A 13 18.41 6.74 8.44
CA ALA A 13 18.95 6.58 7.07
C ALA A 13 19.54 7.87 6.49
N GLY A 14 19.17 9.02 7.03
CA GLY A 14 19.60 10.34 6.53
C GLY A 14 18.91 10.72 5.21
N GLY A 15 17.91 11.60 5.29
CA GLY A 15 17.22 12.15 4.11
C GLY A 15 15.69 11.96 4.14
N PRO A 16 14.99 12.36 3.06
CA PRO A 16 13.53 12.28 3.00
C PRO A 16 13.05 10.83 2.95
N LEU A 17 11.98 10.55 3.68
CA LEU A 17 11.29 9.26 3.66
C LEU A 17 10.40 9.17 2.42
N ALA A 18 10.55 8.11 1.64
CA ALA A 18 9.65 7.83 0.53
C ALA A 18 8.29 7.26 1.02
N PRO A 19 7.18 7.50 0.30
CA PRO A 19 5.92 6.83 0.59
C PRO A 19 5.96 5.35 0.17
N PHE A 20 5.06 4.55 0.74
CA PHE A 20 4.91 3.12 0.48
C PHE A 20 6.19 2.29 0.73
N VAL A 21 6.88 2.61 1.83
CA VAL A 21 8.03 1.84 2.33
C VAL A 21 7.67 1.03 3.58
N ARG A 22 8.54 0.10 3.96
CA ARG A 22 8.47 -0.60 5.24
C ARG A 22 9.54 -0.07 6.18
N LEU A 23 9.09 0.61 7.22
CA LEU A 23 9.94 0.99 8.35
C LEU A 23 10.24 -0.24 9.21
N LYS A 24 11.47 -0.33 9.71
CA LYS A 24 11.90 -1.34 10.67
C LYS A 24 11.77 -0.78 12.10
N PRO A 25 11.53 -1.65 13.09
CA PRO A 25 11.63 -1.27 14.49
C PRO A 25 13.02 -0.71 14.80
N GLY A 26 13.09 0.34 15.60
CA GLY A 26 14.32 1.07 15.93
C GLY A 26 14.68 2.19 14.94
N GLU A 27 13.92 2.40 13.87
CA GLU A 27 14.06 3.59 13.04
C GLU A 27 13.48 4.83 13.74
N ASP A 28 14.14 5.97 13.55
CA ASP A 28 13.68 7.27 14.03
C ASP A 28 13.34 8.18 12.86
N LEU A 29 12.20 8.85 12.96
CA LEU A 29 11.71 9.80 11.97
C LEU A 29 11.57 11.20 12.56
N ARG A 30 11.69 12.21 11.68
CA ARG A 30 11.32 13.59 11.96
C ARG A 30 10.19 14.00 11.03
N LEU A 31 9.10 14.50 11.62
CA LEU A 31 8.00 15.11 10.88
C LEU A 31 8.16 16.62 10.94
N ALA A 32 8.15 17.28 9.78
CA ALA A 32 8.11 18.73 9.70
C ALA A 32 6.73 19.29 10.09
N GLU A 33 6.62 20.61 10.21
CA GLU A 33 5.33 21.27 10.41
C GLU A 33 4.39 20.99 9.23
N GLY A 34 3.12 20.70 9.54
CA GLY A 34 2.13 20.31 8.53
C GLY A 34 2.33 18.92 7.92
N ALA A 35 3.40 18.19 8.30
CA ALA A 35 3.61 16.83 7.83
C ALA A 35 2.59 15.86 8.45
N ARG A 36 2.15 14.90 7.66
CA ARG A 36 1.22 13.85 8.05
C ARG A 36 1.83 12.51 7.66
N LEU A 37 1.97 11.61 8.63
CA LEU A 37 2.43 10.24 8.40
C LEU A 37 1.35 9.26 8.84
N LYS A 38 0.90 8.45 7.90
CA LYS A 38 0.07 7.29 8.18
C LYS A 38 0.93 6.04 8.11
N MET A 39 0.80 5.17 9.11
CA MET A 39 1.51 3.91 9.18
C MET A 39 0.56 2.77 9.52
N VAL A 40 0.64 1.69 8.73
CA VAL A 40 -0.07 0.44 9.00
C VAL A 40 0.93 -0.62 9.45
N TYR A 41 0.76 -1.11 10.68
CA TYR A 41 1.46 -2.26 11.25
C TYR A 41 0.83 -3.55 10.73
N LEU A 42 1.45 -4.14 9.72
CA LEU A 42 0.88 -5.31 9.02
C LEU A 42 0.77 -6.55 9.92
N GLY A 43 1.53 -6.64 11.02
CA GLY A 43 1.45 -7.73 11.98
C GLY A 43 0.23 -7.66 12.90
N THR A 44 -0.27 -6.46 13.19
CA THR A 44 -1.34 -6.24 14.18
C THR A 44 -2.60 -5.65 13.56
N GLY A 45 -2.52 -5.13 12.34
CA GLY A 45 -3.60 -4.35 11.71
C GLY A 45 -3.79 -2.96 12.29
N ARG A 46 -2.94 -2.55 13.23
CA ARG A 46 -2.98 -1.20 13.79
C ARG A 46 -2.57 -0.18 12.74
N GLU A 47 -3.43 0.80 12.53
CA GLU A 47 -3.18 1.98 11.76
C GLU A 47 -2.96 3.15 12.72
N GLU A 48 -1.88 3.89 12.49
CA GLU A 48 -1.56 5.10 13.21
C GLU A 48 -1.48 6.27 12.24
N LEU A 49 -2.09 7.38 12.63
CA LEU A 49 -1.97 8.64 11.95
C LEU A 49 -1.31 9.69 12.85
N TRP A 50 -0.14 10.13 12.42
CA TRP A 50 0.71 11.11 13.10
C TRP A 50 0.70 12.44 12.37
N LEU A 51 0.71 13.53 13.15
CA LEU A 51 0.78 14.91 12.67
C LEU A 51 2.03 15.56 13.24
N GLY A 52 2.84 16.18 12.38
CA GLY A 52 4.00 16.95 12.77
C GLY A 52 3.63 18.36 13.25
N PRO A 53 4.63 19.12 13.77
CA PRO A 53 6.04 18.74 13.84
C PRO A 53 6.36 17.81 15.02
N GLY A 54 7.45 17.04 14.92
CA GLY A 54 7.98 16.23 16.04
C GLY A 54 8.91 15.11 15.62
N LYS A 55 9.28 14.26 16.58
CA LYS A 55 10.06 13.04 16.35
C LYS A 55 9.21 11.81 16.60
N LEU A 56 9.46 10.74 15.85
CA LEU A 56 8.73 9.49 15.97
C LEU A 56 9.71 8.31 16.01
N ALA A 57 9.69 7.56 17.11
CA ALA A 57 10.45 6.32 17.26
C ALA A 57 9.56 5.14 16.85
N ILE A 58 10.02 4.33 15.89
CA ILE A 58 9.25 3.21 15.34
C ILE A 58 9.47 1.97 16.21
N GLY A 59 8.42 1.49 16.87
CA GLY A 59 8.44 0.21 17.59
C GLY A 59 7.92 -0.96 16.73
N GLU A 60 7.87 -2.15 17.31
CA GLU A 60 7.40 -3.37 16.62
C GLU A 60 5.90 -3.37 16.31
N SER A 61 5.10 -2.82 17.22
CA SER A 61 3.63 -2.86 17.16
C SER A 61 2.98 -1.49 17.25
N MET A 62 3.72 -0.46 17.64
CA MET A 62 3.28 0.93 17.73
C MET A 62 4.48 1.88 17.67
N ALA A 63 4.23 3.15 17.35
CA ALA A 63 5.26 4.18 17.44
C ALA A 63 5.08 5.07 18.66
N VAL A 64 6.17 5.73 19.05
CA VAL A 64 6.22 6.66 20.17
C VAL A 64 6.59 8.03 19.64
N GLY A 65 5.66 8.98 19.78
CA GLY A 65 5.87 10.38 19.38
C GLY A 65 6.49 11.21 20.49
N GLN A 66 7.39 12.11 20.12
CA GLN A 66 8.01 13.10 21.02
C GLN A 66 7.84 14.50 20.44
N GLY A 67 7.27 15.41 21.26
CA GLY A 67 7.05 16.80 20.87
C GLY A 67 5.97 16.99 19.80
N MET A 68 5.02 16.06 19.70
CA MET A 68 3.92 16.07 18.75
C MET A 68 2.61 15.57 19.38
N PRO A 69 1.44 15.86 18.79
CA PRO A 69 0.16 15.31 19.26
C PRO A 69 0.14 13.77 19.24
N PRO A 70 -0.69 13.15 20.10
CA PRO A 70 -0.87 11.70 20.07
C PRO A 70 -1.45 11.24 18.73
N ALA A 71 -1.07 10.03 18.31
CA ALA A 71 -1.59 9.44 17.09
C ALA A 71 -3.10 9.23 17.16
N ARG A 72 -3.76 9.42 16.01
CA ARG A 72 -5.09 8.84 15.80
C ARG A 72 -4.93 7.38 15.42
N ILE A 73 -5.60 6.50 16.15
CA ILE A 73 -5.40 5.06 16.04
C ILE A 73 -6.69 4.41 15.53
N ARG A 74 -6.55 3.47 14.60
CA ARG A 74 -7.61 2.56 14.16
C ARG A 74 -7.06 1.15 14.04
N VAL A 75 -7.94 0.15 14.11
CA VAL A 75 -7.59 -1.25 13.85
C VAL A 75 -8.29 -1.70 12.58
N LEU A 76 -7.50 -2.11 11.59
CA LEU A 76 -7.98 -2.66 10.34
C LEU A 76 -8.29 -4.15 10.50
N ALA A 77 -9.36 -4.61 9.85
CA ALA A 77 -9.71 -6.02 9.85
C ALA A 77 -8.62 -6.88 9.19
N GLY A 78 -8.37 -8.08 9.74
CA GLY A 78 -7.30 -8.97 9.27
C GLY A 78 -7.29 -9.27 7.75
N PRO A 79 -8.45 -9.48 7.07
CA PRO A 79 -8.50 -9.60 5.62
C PRO A 79 -7.96 -8.36 4.89
N VAL A 80 -8.28 -7.15 5.37
CA VAL A 80 -7.81 -5.88 4.80
C VAL A 80 -6.30 -5.76 4.94
N VAL A 81 -5.76 -6.08 6.13
CA VAL A 81 -4.32 -6.03 6.40
C VAL A 81 -3.54 -6.98 5.50
N ARG A 82 -4.04 -8.22 5.35
CA ARG A 82 -3.43 -9.22 4.44
C ARG A 82 -3.43 -8.72 3.00
N GLN A 83 -4.48 -8.02 2.59
CA GLN A 83 -4.59 -7.46 1.26
C GLN A 83 -3.61 -6.29 1.05
N LEU A 84 -3.52 -5.36 2.01
CA LEU A 84 -2.55 -4.26 1.98
C LEU A 84 -1.10 -4.75 1.99
N ALA A 85 -0.81 -5.87 2.64
CA ALA A 85 0.52 -6.49 2.57
C ALA A 85 0.92 -6.92 1.14
N MET A 86 -0.06 -7.05 0.24
CA MET A 86 0.12 -7.38 -1.18
C MET A 86 0.32 -6.14 -2.08
N THR A 87 0.40 -4.94 -1.52
CA THR A 87 0.75 -3.73 -2.26
C THR A 87 2.23 -3.75 -2.71
N PRO A 88 2.55 -3.37 -3.97
CA PRO A 88 3.92 -3.07 -4.41
C PRO A 88 4.54 -1.92 -3.61
N LEU A 89 5.76 -2.13 -3.10
CA LEU A 89 6.47 -1.15 -2.28
C LEU A 89 7.60 -0.49 -3.08
N ALA A 90 7.98 0.72 -2.67
CA ALA A 90 9.05 1.47 -3.33
C ALA A 90 10.46 0.87 -3.07
N ASP A 91 10.64 0.26 -1.91
CA ASP A 91 11.89 -0.33 -1.41
C ASP A 91 12.04 -1.84 -1.68
N ALA A 92 11.00 -2.48 -2.23
CA ALA A 92 11.02 -3.93 -2.46
C ALA A 92 11.88 -4.29 -3.68
N ALA A 93 13.02 -4.94 -3.43
CA ALA A 93 13.67 -5.79 -4.43
C ALA A 93 12.66 -6.82 -4.94
N VAL A 94 12.68 -7.10 -6.25
CA VAL A 94 11.71 -7.94 -6.98
C VAL A 94 11.82 -9.40 -6.51
N GLY A 95 11.29 -9.69 -5.33
CA GLY A 95 11.18 -11.04 -4.79
C GLY A 95 9.87 -11.70 -5.25
N PRO A 96 9.85 -13.01 -5.53
CA PRO A 96 8.63 -13.70 -5.94
C PRO A 96 7.57 -13.61 -4.84
N ARG A 97 6.40 -13.06 -5.17
CA ARG A 97 5.25 -13.10 -4.26
C ARG A 97 4.63 -14.49 -4.33
N PRO A 98 4.42 -15.19 -3.20
CA PRO A 98 3.80 -16.50 -3.21
C PRO A 98 2.38 -16.39 -3.81
N ARG A 99 2.16 -17.08 -4.94
CA ARG A 99 0.84 -17.23 -5.54
C ARG A 99 0.04 -18.16 -4.64
N ARG A 100 -0.91 -17.63 -3.87
CA ARG A 100 -1.91 -18.48 -3.22
C ARG A 100 -3.01 -18.79 -4.23
N GLN A 101 -2.96 -20.01 -4.77
CA GLN A 101 -4.07 -20.62 -5.46
C GLN A 101 -5.25 -20.69 -4.47
N ARG A 102 -6.35 -19.98 -4.75
CA ARG A 102 -7.62 -20.19 -4.03
C ARG A 102 -8.66 -20.74 -4.98
N SER A 103 -9.36 -21.76 -4.51
CA SER A 103 -10.42 -22.52 -5.17
C SER A 103 -11.77 -21.80 -5.18
N ILE A 104 -11.78 -20.46 -5.14
CA ILE A 104 -13.01 -19.66 -5.22
C ILE A 104 -13.16 -19.23 -6.69
N PRO A 105 -14.35 -19.36 -7.31
CA PRO A 105 -14.60 -18.79 -8.62
C PRO A 105 -14.20 -17.31 -8.64
N ALA A 106 -13.39 -16.91 -9.61
CA ALA A 106 -12.80 -15.57 -9.65
C ALA A 106 -13.88 -14.46 -9.59
N ALA A 107 -15.05 -14.67 -10.20
CA ALA A 107 -16.16 -13.71 -10.17
C ALA A 107 -16.65 -13.39 -8.74
N ASP A 108 -16.85 -14.41 -7.89
CA ASP A 108 -17.30 -14.23 -6.51
C ASP A 108 -16.24 -13.55 -5.64
N ALA A 109 -14.96 -13.82 -5.92
CA ALA A 109 -13.85 -13.18 -5.23
C ALA A 109 -13.81 -11.67 -5.54
N ILE A 110 -14.00 -11.29 -6.80
CA ILE A 110 -13.98 -9.90 -7.24
C ILE A 110 -15.15 -9.09 -6.66
N GLN A 111 -16.37 -9.65 -6.68
CA GLN A 111 -17.53 -8.96 -6.09
C GLN A 111 -17.33 -8.66 -4.59
N ARG A 112 -16.74 -9.59 -3.84
CA ARG A 112 -16.42 -9.38 -2.42
C ARG A 112 -15.35 -8.32 -2.20
N ILE A 113 -14.33 -8.28 -3.04
CA ILE A 113 -13.29 -7.25 -3.01
C ILE A 113 -13.93 -5.87 -3.25
N GLU A 114 -14.79 -5.74 -4.26
CA GLU A 114 -15.46 -4.46 -4.54
C GLU A 114 -16.42 -4.03 -3.43
N ALA A 115 -17.18 -4.97 -2.86
CA ALA A 115 -18.06 -4.68 -1.74
C ALA A 115 -17.28 -4.16 -0.53
N THR A 116 -16.16 -4.81 -0.19
CA THR A 116 -15.27 -4.38 0.89
C THR A 116 -14.62 -3.03 0.57
N TYR A 117 -14.20 -2.82 -0.68
CA TYR A 117 -13.67 -1.53 -1.14
C TYR A 117 -14.67 -0.39 -0.90
N ARG A 118 -15.95 -0.58 -1.27
CA ARG A 118 -16.99 0.44 -1.07
C ARG A 118 -17.17 0.79 0.40
N GLN A 119 -17.15 -0.21 1.28
CA GLN A 119 -17.22 0.00 2.74
C GLN A 119 -16.01 0.79 3.24
N LEU A 120 -14.80 0.34 2.90
CA LEU A 120 -13.57 1.03 3.28
C LEU A 120 -13.52 2.48 2.79
N ARG A 121 -13.97 2.72 1.55
CA ARG A 121 -13.97 4.05 0.94
C ARG A 121 -14.98 4.99 1.60
N ALA A 122 -16.11 4.48 2.07
CA ALA A 122 -17.11 5.25 2.80
C ALA A 122 -16.59 5.71 4.18
N ASP A 123 -15.82 4.87 4.87
CA ASP A 123 -15.27 5.16 6.19
C ASP A 123 -13.93 5.93 6.17
N ALA A 124 -13.28 5.98 5.01
CA ALA A 124 -11.95 6.54 4.86
C ALA A 124 -11.99 8.05 4.54
N ALA A 125 -11.03 8.80 5.12
CA ALA A 125 -10.83 10.22 4.80
C ALA A 125 -10.54 10.41 3.31
N VAL A 126 -10.97 11.52 2.72
CA VAL A 126 -10.90 11.77 1.26
C VAL A 126 -9.50 11.58 0.67
N ASP A 127 -8.45 11.84 1.45
CA ASP A 127 -7.05 11.71 1.05
C ASP A 127 -6.44 10.33 1.35
N ASP A 128 -7.13 9.48 2.12
CA ASP A 128 -6.70 8.11 2.41
C ASP A 128 -6.65 7.28 1.12
N LEU A 129 -5.55 6.53 0.93
CA LEU A 129 -5.31 5.66 -0.21
C LEU A 129 -5.50 4.17 0.12
N ASP A 130 -5.72 3.77 1.38
CA ASP A 130 -5.85 2.36 1.73
C ASP A 130 -7.00 1.64 1.02
N PRO A 131 -8.19 2.25 0.81
CA PRO A 131 -9.24 1.62 0.01
C PRO A 131 -8.74 1.31 -1.41
N GLU A 132 -8.06 2.25 -2.04
CA GLU A 132 -7.49 2.08 -3.38
C GLU A 132 -6.39 1.00 -3.40
N LEU A 133 -5.51 0.97 -2.41
CA LEU A 133 -4.48 -0.07 -2.25
C LEU A 133 -5.10 -1.46 -2.06
N TYR A 134 -6.17 -1.55 -1.27
CA TYR A 134 -6.93 -2.78 -1.06
C TYR A 134 -7.52 -3.29 -2.39
N LEU A 135 -8.20 -2.42 -3.14
CA LEU A 135 -8.82 -2.77 -4.42
C LEU A 135 -7.77 -3.23 -5.45
N LEU A 136 -6.74 -2.41 -5.66
CA LEU A 136 -5.71 -2.67 -6.67
C LEU A 136 -4.95 -3.97 -6.39
N SER A 137 -4.60 -4.24 -5.14
CA SER A 137 -3.93 -5.49 -4.77
C SER A 137 -4.87 -6.70 -4.94
N GLY A 138 -6.15 -6.57 -4.65
CA GLY A 138 -7.14 -7.64 -4.82
C GLY A 138 -7.36 -8.01 -6.29
N LEU A 139 -7.46 -7.00 -7.16
CA LEU A 139 -7.55 -7.19 -8.61
C LEU A 139 -6.28 -7.85 -9.17
N MET A 140 -5.09 -7.42 -8.73
CA MET A 140 -3.81 -8.02 -9.12
C MET A 140 -3.69 -9.49 -8.71
N GLU A 141 -4.14 -9.85 -7.50
CA GLU A 141 -4.12 -11.23 -7.00
C GLU A 141 -5.01 -12.14 -7.86
N ASN A 142 -6.16 -11.64 -8.29
CA ASN A 142 -7.14 -12.33 -9.13
C ASN A 142 -6.87 -12.17 -10.64
N ARG A 143 -5.68 -11.69 -11.03
CA ARG A 143 -5.24 -11.54 -12.44
C ARG A 143 -6.14 -10.65 -13.29
N GLN A 144 -6.89 -9.74 -12.68
CA GLN A 144 -7.74 -8.77 -13.40
C GLN A 144 -6.90 -7.59 -13.90
N LEU A 145 -5.94 -7.85 -14.80
CA LEU A 145 -4.90 -6.88 -15.16
C LEU A 145 -5.47 -5.66 -15.88
N GLU A 146 -6.47 -5.83 -16.76
CA GLU A 146 -7.14 -4.72 -17.44
C GLU A 146 -7.84 -3.81 -16.43
N ARG A 147 -8.58 -4.40 -15.49
CA ARG A 147 -9.29 -3.65 -14.44
C ARG A 147 -8.36 -2.90 -13.51
N VAL A 148 -7.15 -3.42 -13.26
CA VAL A 148 -6.12 -2.68 -12.50
C VAL A 148 -5.72 -1.42 -13.26
N GLU A 149 -5.53 -1.50 -14.59
CA GLU A 149 -5.16 -0.33 -15.41
C GLU A 149 -6.27 0.73 -15.48
N GLU A 150 -7.52 0.30 -15.64
CA GLU A 150 -8.70 1.17 -15.58
C GLU A 150 -8.78 1.88 -14.22
N THR A 151 -8.71 1.11 -13.14
CA THR A 151 -8.77 1.64 -11.76
C THR A 151 -7.64 2.64 -11.50
N LEU A 152 -6.42 2.35 -11.96
CA LEU A 152 -5.30 3.29 -11.83
C LEU A 152 -5.55 4.60 -12.59
N THR A 153 -6.15 4.51 -13.78
CA THR A 153 -6.47 5.69 -14.59
C THR A 153 -7.47 6.57 -13.85
N ASP A 154 -8.53 5.97 -13.29
CA ASP A 154 -9.52 6.69 -12.48
C ASP A 154 -8.90 7.35 -11.25
N ILE A 155 -8.03 6.66 -10.53
CA ILE A 155 -7.35 7.21 -9.34
C ILE A 155 -6.50 8.43 -9.71
N ILE A 156 -5.75 8.34 -10.82
CA ILE A 156 -4.92 9.45 -11.32
C ILE A 156 -5.79 10.65 -11.71
N GLN A 157 -6.91 10.41 -12.41
CA GLN A 157 -7.83 11.48 -12.83
C GLN A 157 -8.50 12.17 -11.65
N LYS A 158 -8.85 11.42 -10.60
CA LYS A 158 -9.45 11.97 -9.38
C LYS A 158 -8.45 12.76 -8.52
N ARG A 159 -7.15 12.46 -8.63
CA ARG A 159 -6.08 13.07 -7.83
C ARG A 159 -4.83 13.40 -8.67
N PRO A 160 -4.94 14.28 -9.69
CA PRO A 160 -3.85 14.50 -10.66
C PRO A 160 -2.62 15.18 -10.06
N GLY A 161 -2.79 15.90 -8.94
CA GLY A 161 -1.73 16.61 -8.23
C GLY A 161 -1.00 15.79 -7.17
N ASP A 162 -1.54 14.62 -6.78
CA ASP A 162 -1.04 13.87 -5.62
C ASP A 162 0.24 13.07 -5.98
N PRO A 163 1.41 13.41 -5.39
CA PRO A 163 2.67 12.69 -5.66
C PRO A 163 2.61 11.22 -5.23
N GLN A 164 1.85 10.88 -4.19
CA GLN A 164 1.69 9.50 -3.77
C GLN A 164 0.92 8.70 -4.82
N VAL A 165 -0.12 9.26 -5.42
CA VAL A 165 -0.86 8.62 -6.52
C VAL A 165 0.04 8.39 -7.74
N LYS A 166 0.91 9.35 -8.08
CA LYS A 166 1.88 9.20 -9.17
C LYS A 166 2.85 8.04 -8.91
N LEU A 167 3.40 7.95 -7.70
CA LEU A 167 4.29 6.84 -7.33
C LEU A 167 3.54 5.50 -7.34
N LEU A 168 2.34 5.46 -6.77
CA LEU A 168 1.49 4.27 -6.73
C LEU A 168 1.24 3.72 -8.14
N ALA A 169 0.87 4.61 -9.07
CA ALA A 169 0.68 4.25 -10.47
C ALA A 169 1.94 3.67 -11.11
N ALA A 170 3.12 4.26 -10.84
CA ALA A 170 4.39 3.73 -11.34
C ALA A 170 4.68 2.32 -10.81
N LEU A 171 4.46 2.07 -9.53
CA LEU A 171 4.70 0.77 -8.88
C LEU A 171 3.77 -0.32 -9.43
N TYR A 172 2.48 -0.01 -9.62
CA TYR A 172 1.55 -0.97 -10.21
C TYR A 172 1.78 -1.18 -11.70
N ARG A 173 2.09 -0.15 -12.49
CA ARG A 173 2.46 -0.30 -13.90
C ARG A 173 3.67 -1.21 -14.08
N LYS A 174 4.68 -1.09 -13.23
CA LYS A 174 5.83 -2.02 -13.19
C LYS A 174 5.36 -3.45 -12.90
N SER A 175 4.51 -3.61 -11.89
CA SER A 175 3.98 -4.93 -11.50
C SER A 175 3.13 -5.58 -12.61
N LEU A 176 2.36 -4.79 -13.36
CA LEU A 176 1.57 -5.24 -14.51
C LEU A 176 2.44 -5.76 -15.64
N ARG A 177 3.51 -5.03 -16.00
CA ARG A 177 4.48 -5.49 -17.00
C ARG A 177 5.09 -6.84 -16.62
N ASN A 178 5.59 -6.96 -15.40
CA ASN A 178 6.17 -8.20 -14.89
C ASN A 178 5.15 -9.37 -14.92
N ALA A 179 3.88 -9.11 -14.59
CA ALA A 179 2.83 -10.12 -14.62
C ALA A 179 2.52 -10.61 -16.05
N ARG A 180 2.51 -9.70 -17.04
CA ARG A 180 2.32 -10.03 -18.46
C ARG A 180 3.47 -10.84 -19.02
N GLU A 181 4.71 -10.46 -18.70
CA GLU A 181 5.92 -11.18 -19.12
C GLU A 181 5.94 -12.61 -18.57
N ALA A 182 5.64 -12.79 -17.28
CA ALA A 182 5.56 -14.13 -16.67
C ALA A 182 4.46 -15.02 -17.30
N GLY A 183 3.38 -14.42 -17.82
CA GLY A 183 2.36 -15.16 -18.56
C GLY A 183 2.86 -15.69 -19.90
N LYS A 184 3.66 -14.89 -20.62
CA LYS A 184 4.26 -15.25 -21.92
C LYS A 184 5.35 -16.31 -21.80
N SER A 185 6.19 -16.25 -20.76
CA SER A 185 7.25 -17.25 -20.55
C SER A 185 6.69 -18.64 -20.28
N ASN A 186 5.55 -18.75 -19.58
CA ASN A 186 4.91 -20.04 -19.29
C ASN A 186 4.22 -20.68 -20.51
N SER A 187 3.85 -19.90 -21.54
CA SER A 187 3.29 -20.45 -22.79
C SER A 187 4.35 -21.03 -23.72
N THR A 188 5.59 -20.57 -23.67
CA THR A 188 6.67 -21.06 -24.55
C THR A 188 7.27 -22.40 -24.07
N THR A 189 7.20 -22.70 -22.78
CA THR A 189 7.77 -23.94 -22.22
C THR A 189 6.84 -25.17 -22.38
N ARG A 190 5.59 -25.00 -22.84
CA ARG A 190 4.64 -26.12 -23.00
C ARG A 190 4.57 -26.74 -24.40
N SER A 191 5.46 -26.37 -25.32
CA SER A 191 5.43 -26.85 -26.71
C SER A 191 6.43 -27.97 -27.04
N PHE A 192 6.85 -28.77 -26.04
CA PHE A 192 7.62 -29.99 -26.28
C PHE A 192 7.08 -31.13 -25.42
N GLN A 193 6.10 -31.85 -25.95
CA GLN A 193 5.86 -33.27 -25.69
C GLN A 193 5.00 -33.86 -26.80
#